data_AF-A0A120K1C8-F1
#
_entry.id   AF-A0A120K1C8-F1
#
_cell.length_a   1.000
_cell.length_b   1.000
_cell.length_c   1.000
_cell.angle_alpha   90.00
_cell.angle_beta   90.00
_cell.angle_gamma   90.00
#
_symmetry.space_group_name_H-M   'P 1'
#
loop_
_entity.id
_entity.type
_entity.pdbx_description
1 polymer ?
#
loop_
_entity_poly.entity_id
_entity_poly.type
_entity_poly.pdbx_seq_one_letter_code
_entity_poly.pdbx_strand_id
1 'polypeptide(L)'
;MPTRFEYQCKTLARSLLIKQIAMSVASWSVGMREDENSLRLYLVEILRRSKCSRNVTLLATYYYFILQVVIVTRGEAVPEFTQSSKRLFLCCLILAHKFTHDQTFAMKTWSQMTGLSAKDISMMERWVLRKLEFRLYIGAEDLSSWASQKLYGGSVDSLNCSPLKKSLEYNSQEVNIGLESLTKPALVSIQ
;
A
#
# COMPACT_ATOMS: atom_id res chain seq x y z
N MET A 1 24.70 23.33 -0.96
CA MET A 1 23.67 23.89 -0.06
C MET A 1 22.44 24.20 -0.91
N PRO A 2 21.27 23.58 -0.70
CA PRO A 2 20.07 23.88 -1.48
C PRO A 2 19.61 25.31 -1.19
N THR A 3 19.08 26.02 -2.18
CA THR A 3 18.65 27.41 -2.03
C THR A 3 17.33 27.48 -1.24
N ARG A 4 17.06 28.60 -0.56
CA ARG A 4 15.81 28.84 0.19
C ARG A 4 14.55 28.57 -0.66
N PHE A 5 14.62 28.89 -1.94
CA PHE A 5 13.58 28.64 -2.93
C PHE A 5 13.34 27.13 -3.16
N GLU A 6 14.40 26.34 -3.29
CA GLU A 6 14.32 24.89 -3.49
C GLU A 6 13.66 24.17 -2.31
N TYR A 7 13.98 24.58 -1.07
CA TYR A 7 13.32 24.07 0.14
C TYR A 7 11.83 24.42 0.18
N GLN A 8 11.48 25.65 -0.21
CA GLN A 8 10.10 26.12 -0.25
C GLN A 8 9.29 25.33 -1.29
N CYS A 9 9.83 25.11 -2.49
CA CYS A 9 9.20 24.28 -3.52
C CYS A 9 9.00 22.83 -3.06
N LYS A 10 9.99 22.21 -2.42
CA LYS A 10 9.86 20.82 -1.88
C LYS A 10 8.79 20.72 -0.80
N THR A 11 8.71 21.73 0.08
CA THR A 11 7.72 21.79 1.15
C THR A 11 6.30 21.98 0.59
N LEU A 12 6.15 22.88 -0.38
CA LEU A 12 4.88 23.12 -1.07
C LEU A 12 4.43 21.87 -1.82
N ALA A 13 5.30 21.24 -2.62
CA ALA A 13 4.98 20.00 -3.34
C ALA A 13 4.55 18.86 -2.40
N ARG A 14 5.21 18.70 -1.25
CA ARG A 14 4.83 17.72 -0.23
C ARG A 14 3.46 18.05 0.37
N SER A 15 3.18 19.31 0.65
CA SER A 15 1.90 19.74 1.22
C SER A 15 0.72 19.52 0.27
N LEU A 16 0.90 19.81 -1.03
CA LEU A 16 -0.08 19.54 -2.09
C LEU A 16 -0.33 18.04 -2.26
N LEU A 17 0.74 17.23 -2.27
CA LEU A 17 0.61 15.78 -2.35
C LEU A 17 -0.23 15.21 -1.20
N ILE A 18 0.03 15.64 0.03
CA ILE A 18 -0.70 15.15 1.20
C ILE A 18 -2.17 15.56 1.12
N LYS A 19 -2.46 16.78 0.68
CA LYS A 19 -3.84 17.23 0.44
C LYS A 19 -4.53 16.37 -0.61
N GLN A 20 -3.87 16.09 -1.73
CA GLN A 20 -4.42 15.25 -2.80
C GLN A 20 -4.71 13.83 -2.32
N ILE A 21 -3.77 13.23 -1.59
CA ILE A 21 -3.95 11.90 -1.01
C ILE A 21 -5.11 11.89 -0.02
N ALA A 22 -5.23 12.91 0.84
CA ALA A 22 -6.35 12.99 1.79
C ALA A 22 -7.70 13.01 1.06
N MET A 23 -7.83 13.83 0.01
CA MET A 23 -9.05 13.89 -0.81
C MET A 23 -9.34 12.55 -1.51
N SER A 24 -8.34 11.91 -2.13
CA SER A 24 -8.51 10.62 -2.80
C SER A 24 -8.86 9.48 -1.83
N VAL A 25 -8.17 9.40 -0.68
CA VAL A 25 -8.42 8.39 0.35
C VAL A 25 -9.83 8.53 0.93
N ALA A 26 -10.29 9.76 1.18
CA ALA A 26 -11.65 10.04 1.63
C ALA A 26 -12.70 9.68 0.56
N SER A 27 -12.40 9.90 -0.72
CA SER A 27 -13.28 9.52 -1.82
C SER A 27 -13.41 8.00 -1.97
N TRP A 28 -12.34 7.24 -1.74
CA TRP A 28 -12.36 5.78 -1.84
C TRP A 28 -12.87 5.07 -0.59
N SER A 29 -12.93 5.74 0.56
CA SER A 29 -13.48 5.18 1.80
C SER A 29 -15.01 5.16 1.75
N VAL A 30 -15.58 4.22 0.98
CA VAL A 30 -17.03 4.05 0.86
C VAL A 30 -17.61 3.66 2.22
N GLY A 31 -18.59 4.44 2.72
CA GLY A 31 -19.32 4.18 3.95
C GLY A 31 -18.65 4.65 5.25
N MET A 32 -17.48 5.29 5.19
CA MET A 32 -16.76 5.79 6.37
C MET A 32 -16.99 7.30 6.53
N ARG A 33 -17.51 7.73 7.69
CA ARG A 33 -17.70 9.16 8.01
C ARG A 33 -16.47 9.75 8.71
N GLU A 34 -15.30 9.64 8.08
CA GLU A 34 -14.11 10.31 8.59
C GLU A 34 -14.00 11.71 7.99
N ASP A 35 -13.85 12.73 8.83
CA ASP A 35 -13.68 14.11 8.39
C ASP A 35 -12.36 14.25 7.59
N GLU A 36 -12.44 14.83 6.38
CA GLU A 36 -11.30 15.00 5.47
C GLU A 36 -10.15 15.79 6.13
N ASN A 37 -10.46 16.84 6.90
CA ASN A 37 -9.43 17.60 7.61
C ASN A 37 -8.77 16.77 8.70
N SER A 38 -9.55 15.97 9.42
CA SER A 38 -9.02 15.04 10.42
C SER A 38 -8.07 14.01 9.80
N LEU A 39 -8.43 13.46 8.64
CA LEU A 39 -7.56 12.56 7.88
C LEU A 39 -6.31 13.28 7.36
N ARG A 40 -6.45 14.47 6.79
CA ARG A 40 -5.32 15.26 6.28
C ARG A 40 -4.31 15.59 7.37
N LEU A 41 -4.77 16.04 8.54
CA LEU A 41 -3.90 16.33 9.69
C LEU A 41 -3.18 15.07 10.18
N TYR A 42 -3.89 13.95 10.24
CA TYR A 42 -3.30 12.66 10.57
C TYR A 42 -2.21 12.26 9.57
N LEU A 43 -2.49 12.38 8.26
CA LEU A 43 -1.54 12.07 7.19
C LEU A 43 -0.29 12.95 7.27
N VAL A 44 -0.45 14.26 7.50
CA VAL A 44 0.67 15.18 7.72
C VAL A 44 1.54 14.70 8.87
N GLU A 45 0.93 14.37 10.02
CA GLU A 45 1.67 14.03 11.22
C GLU A 45 2.37 12.67 11.09
N ILE A 46 1.68 11.64 10.60
CA ILE A 46 2.27 10.30 10.49
C ILE A 46 3.41 10.27 9.46
N LEU A 47 3.23 10.91 8.30
CA LEU A 47 4.27 10.99 7.26
C LEU A 47 5.47 11.83 7.69
N ARG A 48 5.24 12.84 8.54
CA ARG A 48 6.32 13.64 9.15
C ARG A 48 7.12 12.80 10.15
N ARG A 49 6.46 12.07 11.06
CA ARG A 49 7.12 11.24 12.09
C ARG A 49 7.86 10.05 11.50
N SER A 50 7.29 9.39 10.48
CA SER A 50 7.89 8.23 9.84
C SER A 50 8.99 8.57 8.83
N LYS A 51 9.22 9.87 8.54
CA LYS A 51 10.18 10.35 7.52
C LYS A 51 9.98 9.70 6.14
N CYS A 52 8.74 9.35 5.79
CA CYS A 52 8.47 8.67 4.52
C CYS A 52 8.79 9.56 3.30
N SER A 53 9.46 8.96 2.32
CA SER A 53 9.72 9.55 1.02
C SER A 53 8.45 9.65 0.17
N ARG A 54 8.50 10.40 -0.93
CA ARG A 54 7.39 10.51 -1.89
C ARG A 54 6.98 9.14 -2.41
N ASN A 55 7.94 8.30 -2.80
CA ASN A 55 7.68 6.97 -3.35
C ASN A 55 6.97 6.07 -2.35
N VAL A 56 7.41 6.05 -1.09
CA VAL A 56 6.74 5.27 -0.03
C VAL A 56 5.33 5.76 0.22
N THR A 57 5.13 7.08 0.18
CA THR A 57 3.80 7.69 0.35
C THR A 57 2.86 7.32 -0.81
N LEU A 58 3.35 7.36 -2.05
CA LEU A 58 2.59 6.93 -3.23
C LEU A 58 2.27 5.44 -3.19
N LEU A 59 3.26 4.61 -2.83
CA LEU A 59 3.10 3.16 -2.70
C LEU A 59 2.07 2.79 -1.63
N ALA A 60 2.10 3.46 -0.47
CA ALA A 60 1.09 3.30 0.57
C ALA A 60 -0.31 3.68 0.09
N THR A 61 -0.42 4.76 -0.69
CA THR A 61 -1.69 5.21 -1.27
C THR A 61 -2.21 4.22 -2.31
N TYR A 62 -1.32 3.64 -3.12
CA TYR A 62 -1.64 2.57 -4.06
C TYR A 62 -2.17 1.33 -3.34
N TYR A 63 -1.49 0.87 -2.29
CA TYR A 63 -1.96 -0.27 -1.48
C TYR A 63 -3.34 -0.02 -0.88
N TYR A 64 -3.59 1.19 -0.37
CA TYR A 64 -4.90 1.56 0.14
C TYR A 64 -5.98 1.49 -0.93
N PHE A 65 -5.71 2.01 -2.14
CA PHE A 65 -6.65 1.94 -3.26
C PHE A 65 -6.99 0.48 -3.63
N ILE A 66 -5.97 -0.37 -3.77
CA ILE A 66 -6.18 -1.80 -4.07
C ILE A 66 -6.97 -2.48 -2.95
N LEU A 67 -6.64 -2.19 -1.69
CA LEU A 67 -7.33 -2.73 -0.55
C LEU A 67 -8.82 -2.38 -0.56
N GLN A 68 -9.17 -1.12 -0.85
CA GLN A 68 -10.56 -0.70 -0.94
C GLN A 68 -11.30 -1.41 -2.08
N VAL A 69 -10.67 -1.57 -3.25
CA VAL A 69 -11.25 -2.35 -4.36
C VAL A 69 -11.51 -3.80 -3.93
N VAL A 70 -10.56 -4.44 -3.25
CA VAL A 70 -10.70 -5.82 -2.76
C VAL A 70 -11.82 -5.94 -1.72
N ILE A 71 -11.92 -5.00 -0.78
CA ILE A 71 -12.95 -5.00 0.25
C ILE A 71 -14.35 -4.88 -0.38
N VAL A 72 -14.53 -3.92 -1.29
CA VAL A 72 -15.83 -3.67 -1.95
C VAL A 72 -16.24 -4.84 -2.84
N THR A 73 -15.31 -5.47 -3.55
CA THR A 73 -15.60 -6.56 -4.50
C THR A 73 -15.87 -7.91 -3.84
N ARG A 74 -15.18 -8.24 -2.75
CA ARG A 74 -15.28 -9.57 -2.13
C ARG A 74 -16.46 -9.72 -1.17
N GLY A 75 -17.00 -8.62 -0.64
CA GLY A 75 -18.17 -8.65 0.25
C GLY A 75 -18.00 -9.50 1.52
N GLU A 76 -16.75 -9.82 1.89
CA GLU A 76 -16.45 -10.64 3.06
C GLU A 76 -16.67 -9.86 4.37
N ALA A 77 -16.91 -10.58 5.46
CA ALA A 77 -16.93 -9.99 6.80
C ALA A 77 -15.58 -9.30 7.08
N VAL A 78 -15.60 -7.97 7.13
CA VAL A 78 -14.42 -7.16 7.42
C VAL A 78 -14.33 -6.85 8.92
N PRO A 79 -13.13 -6.86 9.52
CA PRO A 79 -12.95 -6.46 10.91
C PRO A 79 -13.36 -5.01 11.17
N GLU A 80 -13.79 -4.67 12.38
CA GLU A 80 -14.23 -3.32 12.75
C GLU A 80 -13.18 -2.23 12.45
N PHE A 81 -11.88 -2.54 12.61
CA PHE A 81 -10.82 -1.55 12.36
C PHE A 81 -10.80 -1.05 10.91
N THR A 82 -11.37 -1.79 9.95
CA THR A 82 -11.44 -1.36 8.56
C THR A 82 -12.37 -0.17 8.36
N GLN A 83 -13.22 0.17 9.34
CA GLN A 83 -14.07 1.36 9.31
C GLN A 83 -13.29 2.67 9.50
N SER A 84 -12.01 2.60 9.91
CA SER A 84 -11.14 3.76 10.03
C SER A 84 -10.16 3.84 8.86
N SER A 85 -10.33 4.87 8.03
CA SER A 85 -9.41 5.15 6.92
C SER A 85 -7.99 5.41 7.42
N LYS A 86 -7.84 6.06 8.59
CA LYS A 86 -6.54 6.27 9.25
C LYS A 86 -5.82 4.97 9.60
N ARG A 87 -6.54 3.98 10.15
CA ARG A 87 -5.94 2.67 10.52
C ARG A 87 -5.58 1.85 9.29
N LEU A 88 -6.43 1.84 8.27
CA LEU A 88 -6.14 1.18 7.00
C LEU A 88 -4.92 1.80 6.31
N PHE A 89 -4.89 3.13 6.21
CA PHE A 89 -3.77 3.84 5.61
C PHE A 89 -2.47 3.62 6.40
N LEU A 90 -2.52 3.60 7.74
CA LEU A 90 -1.37 3.29 8.59
C LEU A 90 -0.76 1.93 8.23
N CYS A 91 -1.60 0.90 8.11
CA CYS A 91 -1.13 -0.44 7.77
C CYS A 91 -0.49 -0.47 6.37
N CYS A 92 -1.10 0.20 5.40
CA CYS A 92 -0.54 0.36 4.06
C CYS A 92 0.82 1.10 4.09
N LEU A 93 0.95 2.13 4.93
CA LEU A 93 2.18 2.88 5.11
C LEU A 93 3.29 2.04 5.74
N ILE A 94 2.97 1.24 6.76
CA ILE A 94 3.91 0.31 7.39
C ILE A 94 4.42 -0.71 6.37
N LEU A 95 3.52 -1.31 5.58
CA LEU A 95 3.89 -2.26 4.53
C LEU A 95 4.80 -1.62 3.47
N ALA A 96 4.42 -0.43 2.97
CA ALA A 96 5.24 0.29 1.99
C ALA A 96 6.61 0.66 2.54
N HIS A 97 6.69 1.09 3.80
CA HIS A 97 7.95 1.39 4.47
C HIS A 97 8.80 0.12 4.62
N LYS A 98 8.19 -1.00 5.02
CA LYS A 98 8.90 -2.27 5.17
C LYS A 98 9.41 -2.85 3.85
N PHE A 99 8.65 -2.66 2.78
CA PHE A 99 9.02 -3.15 1.46
C PHE A 99 10.18 -2.39 0.82
N THR A 100 10.34 -1.10 1.15
CA THR A 100 11.29 -0.20 0.48
C THR A 100 12.58 0.06 1.26
N HIS A 101 12.65 -0.35 2.53
CA HIS A 101 13.80 -0.10 3.38
C HIS A 101 14.30 -1.41 3.98
N ASP A 102 15.61 -1.63 3.93
CA ASP A 102 16.26 -2.77 4.59
C ASP A 102 16.18 -2.67 6.12
N GLN A 103 16.18 -1.44 6.64
CA GLN A 103 16.00 -1.15 8.06
C GLN A 103 14.65 -0.48 8.28
N THR A 104 13.80 -1.17 9.05
CA THR A 104 12.40 -0.76 9.25
C THR A 104 12.14 -0.52 10.73
N PHE A 105 11.23 0.41 11.03
CA PHE A 105 10.87 0.66 12.43
C PHE A 105 10.18 -0.57 13.04
N ALA A 106 10.60 -0.92 14.26
CA ALA A 106 9.92 -1.94 15.04
C ALA A 106 8.47 -1.54 15.33
N MET A 107 7.59 -2.52 15.54
CA MET A 107 6.18 -2.27 15.86
C MET A 107 5.99 -1.41 17.12
N LYS A 108 6.93 -1.50 18.08
CA LYS A 108 6.95 -0.64 19.27
C LYS A 108 7.12 0.84 18.91
N THR A 109 7.94 1.15 17.92
CA THR A 109 8.14 2.53 17.43
C THR A 109 6.87 3.05 16.77
N TRP A 110 6.21 2.25 15.93
CA TRP A 110 4.92 2.62 15.33
C TRP A 110 3.82 2.82 16.37
N SER A 111 3.84 2.00 17.43
CA SER A 111 2.96 2.15 18.59
C SER A 111 3.18 3.49 19.30
N GLN A 112 4.44 3.86 19.56
CA GLN A 112 4.77 5.17 20.15
C GLN A 112 4.36 6.35 19.26
N MET A 113 4.46 6.21 17.93
CA MET A 113 4.09 7.28 17.01
C MET A 113 2.58 7.52 16.94
N THR A 114 1.78 6.46 17.05
CA THR A 114 0.33 6.47 16.78
C THR A 114 -0.53 6.39 18.05
N GLY A 115 0.05 5.97 19.18
CA GLY A 115 -0.68 5.67 20.41
C GLY A 115 -1.46 4.34 20.38
N LEU A 116 -1.39 3.57 19.29
CA LEU A 116 -2.05 2.26 19.17
C LEU A 116 -1.18 1.16 19.78
N SER A 117 -1.78 0.08 20.25
CA SER A 117 -1.06 -1.11 20.72
C SER A 117 -0.22 -1.72 19.61
N ALA A 118 1.04 -2.05 19.90
CA ALA A 118 1.92 -2.74 18.94
C ALA A 118 1.32 -4.08 18.46
N LYS A 119 0.58 -4.77 19.34
CA LYS A 119 -0.10 -6.03 19.00
C LYS A 119 -1.21 -5.80 17.98
N ASP A 120 -2.00 -4.73 18.15
CA ASP A 120 -3.10 -4.40 17.26
C ASP A 120 -2.57 -3.94 15.91
N ILE A 121 -1.55 -3.07 15.89
CA ILE A 121 -0.87 -2.66 14.65
C ILE A 121 -0.39 -3.88 13.88
N SER A 122 0.28 -4.82 14.57
CA SER A 122 0.79 -6.05 13.95
C SER A 122 -0.34 -6.94 13.41
N MET A 123 -1.48 -7.01 14.11
CA MET A 123 -2.65 -7.76 13.66
C MET A 123 -3.25 -7.14 12.39
N MET A 124 -3.50 -5.83 12.42
CA MET A 124 -4.08 -5.09 11.30
C MET A 124 -3.15 -5.15 10.07
N GLU A 125 -1.83 -5.00 10.27
CA GLU A 125 -0.83 -5.13 9.22
C GLU A 125 -0.92 -6.49 8.53
N ARG A 126 -0.87 -7.59 9.30
CA ARG A 126 -0.96 -8.96 8.74
C ARG A 126 -2.27 -9.20 8.00
N TRP A 127 -3.36 -8.58 8.47
CA TRP A 127 -4.64 -8.67 7.77
C TRP A 127 -4.58 -7.96 6.42
N VAL A 128 -4.09 -6.72 6.38
CA VAL A 128 -3.94 -5.95 5.12
C VAL A 128 -3.01 -6.68 4.15
N LEU A 129 -1.89 -7.21 4.63
CA LEU A 129 -0.95 -7.96 3.78
C LEU A 129 -1.59 -9.19 3.13
N ARG A 130 -2.42 -9.93 3.88
CA ARG A 130 -3.19 -11.05 3.32
C ARG A 130 -4.22 -10.61 2.29
N LYS A 131 -4.88 -9.46 2.50
CA LYS A 131 -5.82 -8.89 1.52
C LYS A 131 -5.14 -8.41 0.24
N LEU A 132 -3.88 -7.99 0.33
CA LEU A 132 -3.03 -7.70 -0.83
C LEU A 132 -2.41 -8.95 -1.47
N GLU A 133 -2.66 -10.14 -0.89
CA GLU A 133 -2.10 -11.42 -1.36
C GLU A 133 -0.57 -11.39 -1.49
N PHE A 134 0.10 -10.64 -0.59
CA PHE A 134 1.55 -10.44 -0.58
C PHE A 134 2.14 -9.81 -1.87
N ARG A 135 1.29 -9.30 -2.77
CA ARG A 135 1.72 -8.62 -4.00
C ARG A 135 2.00 -7.15 -3.72
N LEU A 136 3.21 -6.89 -3.24
CA LEU A 136 3.68 -5.55 -2.88
C LEU A 136 4.48 -4.85 -3.99
N TYR A 137 5.06 -5.61 -4.91
CA TYR A 137 5.88 -5.07 -5.99
C TYR A 137 5.02 -4.36 -7.06
N ILE A 138 5.50 -3.19 -7.47
CA ILE A 138 5.01 -2.43 -8.62
C ILE A 138 6.20 -1.71 -9.25
N GLY A 139 6.28 -1.69 -10.57
CA GLY A 139 7.32 -0.94 -11.29
C GLY A 139 7.22 0.56 -11.02
N ALA A 140 8.35 1.26 -11.02
CA ALA A 140 8.38 2.71 -10.78
C ALA A 140 7.54 3.49 -11.81
N GLU A 141 7.60 3.07 -13.08
CA GLU A 141 6.79 3.65 -14.16
C GLU A 141 5.30 3.39 -13.98
N ASP A 142 4.94 2.15 -13.62
CA ASP A 142 3.54 1.77 -13.36
C ASP A 142 2.96 2.55 -12.18
N LEU A 143 3.72 2.72 -11.09
CA LEU A 143 3.31 3.49 -9.93
C LEU A 143 3.15 4.98 -10.28
N SER A 144 4.06 5.53 -11.09
CA SER A 144 4.00 6.92 -11.56
C SER A 144 2.80 7.17 -12.49
N SER A 145 2.57 6.25 -13.41
CA SER A 145 1.42 6.26 -14.33
C SER A 145 0.10 6.17 -13.57
N TRP A 146 0.02 5.22 -12.62
CA TRP A 146 -1.14 5.08 -11.74
C TRP A 146 -1.40 6.36 -10.93
N ALA A 147 -0.35 6.94 -10.32
CA ALA A 147 -0.49 8.17 -9.54
C ALA A 147 -0.96 9.35 -10.41
N SER A 148 -0.45 9.46 -11.63
CA SER A 148 -0.88 10.48 -12.59
C SER A 148 -2.36 10.35 -12.94
N GLN A 149 -2.82 9.13 -13.22
CA GLN A 149 -4.22 8.87 -13.57
C GLN A 149 -5.19 9.03 -12.40
N LYS A 150 -4.83 8.53 -11.21
CA LYS A 150 -5.74 8.43 -10.06
C LYS A 150 -5.63 9.55 -9.04
N LEU A 151 -4.45 10.17 -8.92
CA LEU A 151 -4.20 11.25 -7.96
C LEU A 151 -4.15 12.62 -8.64
N TYR A 152 -3.52 12.76 -9.81
CA TYR A 152 -3.27 14.09 -10.40
C TYR A 152 -4.24 14.51 -11.50
N GLY A 153 -5.01 13.59 -12.08
CA GLY A 153 -6.16 13.92 -12.94
C GLY A 153 -5.83 14.90 -14.08
N GLY A 154 -4.86 14.56 -14.92
CA GLY A 154 -4.67 15.19 -16.23
C GLY A 154 -5.00 14.17 -17.32
N SER A 155 -5.92 14.51 -18.22
CA SER A 155 -6.34 13.70 -19.36
C SER A 155 -5.14 13.22 -20.19
N VAL A 156 -4.85 11.91 -20.20
CA VAL A 156 -4.22 11.20 -21.33
C VAL A 156 -4.82 9.80 -21.39
N ASP A 157 -5.38 9.48 -22.55
CA ASP A 157 -6.00 8.22 -22.91
C ASP A 157 -5.06 7.02 -22.72
N SER A 158 -5.54 6.01 -21.99
CA SER A 158 -5.55 4.60 -22.42
C SER A 158 -5.97 3.70 -21.25
N LEU A 159 -7.09 3.01 -21.45
CA LEU A 159 -7.68 1.95 -20.62
C LEU A 159 -6.82 0.67 -20.58
N ASN A 160 -5.51 0.77 -20.35
CA ASN A 160 -4.64 -0.41 -20.40
C ASN A 160 -3.54 -0.48 -19.32
N CYS A 161 -3.78 0.08 -18.14
CA CYS A 161 -2.95 -0.24 -16.98
C CYS A 161 -3.80 -0.61 -15.77
N SER A 162 -4.15 -1.89 -15.69
CA SER A 162 -4.39 -2.54 -14.40
C SER A 162 -3.13 -3.36 -14.07
N PRO A 163 -2.21 -2.85 -13.24
CA PRO A 163 -1.00 -3.59 -12.84
C PRO A 163 -1.32 -4.96 -12.22
N LEU A 164 -2.51 -5.13 -11.66
CA LEU A 164 -2.98 -6.41 -11.12
C LEU A 164 -3.36 -7.43 -12.19
N LYS A 165 -3.89 -7.05 -13.38
CA LYS A 165 -4.17 -8.04 -14.44
C LYS A 165 -2.88 -8.58 -15.05
N LYS A 166 -1.92 -7.69 -15.38
CA LYS A 166 -0.62 -8.11 -15.90
C LYS A 166 0.17 -8.98 -14.91
N SER A 167 0.10 -8.68 -13.61
CA SER A 167 0.76 -9.50 -12.58
C SER A 167 0.06 -10.84 -12.31
N LEU A 168 -1.25 -10.96 -12.61
CA LEU A 168 -1.99 -12.22 -12.57
C LEU A 168 -1.73 -13.09 -13.81
N GLU A 169 -1.54 -12.46 -14.98
CA GLU A 169 -1.23 -13.16 -16.24
C GLU A 169 0.23 -13.63 -16.30
N TYR A 170 1.20 -12.81 -15.87
CA TYR A 170 2.63 -13.18 -15.86
C TYR A 170 2.94 -14.41 -14.98
N ASN A 171 2.23 -14.58 -13.86
CA ASN A 171 2.43 -15.70 -12.94
C ASN A 171 1.66 -16.98 -13.33
N SER A 172 0.78 -16.95 -14.34
CA SER A 172 0.14 -18.16 -14.85
C SER A 172 1.04 -18.95 -15.83
N GLN A 173 2.12 -18.35 -16.32
CA GLN A 173 3.06 -18.99 -17.25
C GLN A 173 4.34 -19.53 -16.59
N GLU A 174 4.76 -19.02 -15.42
CA GLU A 174 5.98 -19.50 -14.73
C GLU A 174 5.77 -20.71 -13.80
N VAL A 175 4.52 -21.10 -13.50
CA VAL A 175 4.26 -22.29 -12.64
C VAL A 175 4.39 -23.63 -13.40
N ASN A 176 4.55 -23.61 -14.73
CA ASN A 176 4.66 -24.82 -15.56
C ASN A 176 6.08 -25.19 -16.00
N ILE A 177 7.13 -24.59 -15.40
CA ILE A 177 8.51 -24.99 -15.67
C ILE A 177 9.21 -25.23 -14.34
N GLY A 178 9.17 -26.47 -13.83
CA GLY A 178 10.05 -26.87 -12.72
C GLY A 178 9.56 -27.91 -11.71
N LEU A 179 8.55 -28.73 -11.99
CA LEU A 179 8.22 -29.90 -11.15
C LEU A 179 8.08 -31.20 -11.97
N GLU A 180 9.08 -31.46 -12.82
CA GLU A 180 9.38 -32.81 -13.32
C GLU A 180 10.84 -33.18 -13.01
N SER A 181 11.17 -33.28 -11.74
CA SER A 181 12.20 -34.23 -11.27
C SER A 181 12.06 -34.37 -9.77
N LEU A 182 12.13 -35.62 -9.29
CA LEU A 182 12.00 -36.06 -7.89
C LEU A 182 10.58 -36.38 -7.41
N THR A 183 10.06 -37.50 -7.90
CA THR A 183 9.57 -38.62 -7.05
C THR A 183 9.21 -39.80 -7.97
N LYS A 184 10.20 -40.60 -8.36
CA LYS A 184 9.93 -41.98 -8.78
C LYS A 184 9.98 -42.86 -7.51
N PRO A 185 8.90 -43.55 -7.13
CA PRO A 185 8.99 -44.59 -6.11
C PRO A 185 9.67 -45.82 -6.73
N ALA A 186 10.85 -46.17 -6.23
CA ALA A 186 11.45 -47.47 -6.48
C ALA A 186 10.71 -48.50 -5.62
N LEU A 187 9.88 -49.33 -6.27
CA LEU A 187 9.46 -50.61 -5.72
C LEU A 187 10.65 -51.56 -5.83
N VAL A 188 11.14 -52.07 -4.69
CA VAL A 188 11.89 -53.33 -4.64
C VAL A 188 11.25 -54.20 -3.57
N SER A 189 10.56 -55.23 -4.05
CA SER A 189 10.10 -56.38 -3.31
C SER A 189 11.31 -57.12 -2.71
N ILE A 190 11.23 -57.46 -1.42
CA ILE A 190 12.07 -58.48 -0.81
C ILE A 190 11.16 -59.64 -0.40
N GLN A 191 11.18 -60.69 -1.21
CA GLN A 191 11.13 -62.09 -0.82
C GLN A 191 12.06 -62.86 -1.76
#